data_AF-A0A124FBW6-F1
#
_entry.id   AF-A0A124FBW6-F1
#
_cell.length_a   1.000
_cell.length_b   1.000
_cell.length_c   1.000
_cell.angle_alpha   90.00
_cell.angle_beta   90.00
_cell.angle_gamma   90.00
#
_symmetry.space_group_name_H-M   'P 1'
#
loop_
_entity.id
_entity.type
_entity.pdbx_description
1 polymer ?
#
loop_
_entity_poly.entity_id
_entity_poly.type
_entity_poly.pdbx_seq_one_letter_code
_entity_poly.pdbx_strand_id
1 'polypeptide(L)'
;MAALLFYISAIFVPEAIWLLWSFPHWETMHVWNSLSEIPTAYVTAFISGDALLAVIGFWVAAKLIRSGRDYAAHIQWIAGYFAFFFVLAHGWDGTGWQRFTWDPTVTGMPWEPGRTMWVDFATSNVAITLYAMALPTIVPMIAGGYIWLRNGHILAGLDGARASSLAVKGVAIYLLGVFVAFLMAACATVISLHLTTQAGMLVGVIVTITVAYALAFRRGGILQTAISRGFNLT
;
A
#
# COMPACT_ATOMS: atom_id res chain seq x y z
N MET A 1 -6.44 6.37 18.23
CA MET A 1 -5.42 5.41 18.70
C MET A 1 -6.03 4.04 19.01
N ALA A 2 -7.03 3.93 19.88
CA ALA A 2 -7.66 2.63 20.17
C ALA A 2 -8.17 1.88 18.92
N ALA A 3 -8.88 2.55 18.02
CA ALA A 3 -9.34 1.95 16.76
C ALA A 3 -8.19 1.48 15.85
N LEU A 4 -7.07 2.21 15.82
CA LEU A 4 -5.87 1.80 15.09
C LEU A 4 -5.27 0.53 15.69
N LEU A 5 -5.07 0.52 17.00
CA LEU A 5 -4.48 -0.64 17.69
C LEU A 5 -5.37 -1.87 17.50
N PHE A 6 -6.69 -1.72 17.64
CA PHE A 6 -7.64 -2.79 17.37
C PHE A 6 -7.55 -3.29 15.93
N TYR A 7 -7.53 -2.39 14.95
CA TYR A 7 -7.39 -2.74 13.54
C TYR A 7 -6.08 -3.51 13.26
N ILE A 8 -4.96 -3.02 13.78
CA ILE A 8 -3.66 -3.68 13.62
C ILE A 8 -3.67 -5.05 14.30
N SER A 9 -4.10 -5.13 15.56
CA SER A 9 -3.98 -6.36 16.36
C SER A 9 -4.98 -7.44 16.00
N ALA A 10 -6.19 -7.06 15.59
CA ALA A 10 -7.29 -8.00 15.36
C ALA A 10 -7.48 -8.37 13.89
N ILE A 11 -6.96 -7.57 12.96
CA ILE A 11 -7.19 -7.75 11.52
C ILE A 11 -5.84 -7.84 10.79
N PHE A 12 -5.09 -6.74 10.73
CA PHE A 12 -3.95 -6.63 9.82
C PHE A 12 -2.79 -7.58 10.17
N VAL A 13 -2.34 -7.60 11.43
CA VAL A 13 -1.22 -8.46 11.86
C VAL A 13 -1.60 -9.95 11.82
N PRO A 14 -2.78 -10.38 12.29
CA PRO A 14 -3.23 -11.76 12.10
C PRO A 14 -3.25 -12.21 10.64
N GLU A 15 -3.64 -11.34 9.70
CA GLU A 15 -3.58 -11.65 8.26
C GLU A 15 -2.14 -11.85 7.77
N ALA A 16 -1.21 -10.96 8.13
CA ALA A 16 0.20 -11.11 7.80
C ALA A 16 0.80 -12.41 8.35
N ILE A 17 0.45 -12.78 9.59
CA ILE A 17 0.86 -14.06 10.19
C ILE A 17 0.26 -15.24 9.40
N TRP A 18 -1.02 -15.17 9.06
CA TRP A 18 -1.67 -16.23 8.28
C TRP A 18 -0.98 -16.43 6.93
N LEU A 19 -0.71 -15.35 6.19
CA LEU A 19 -0.03 -15.42 4.89
C LEU A 19 1.36 -16.02 5.02
N LEU A 20 2.16 -15.58 6.00
CA LEU A 20 3.48 -16.15 6.25
C LEU A 20 3.44 -17.66 6.56
N TRP A 21 2.45 -18.11 7.34
CA TRP A 21 2.31 -19.52 7.69
C TRP A 21 1.78 -20.37 6.53
N SER A 22 0.90 -19.82 5.70
CA SER A 22 0.25 -20.55 4.60
C SER A 22 1.10 -20.57 3.34
N PHE A 23 1.80 -19.46 3.07
CA PHE A 23 2.55 -19.21 1.84
C PHE A 23 3.92 -18.58 2.15
N PRO A 24 4.80 -19.26 2.93
CA PRO A 24 6.10 -18.71 3.30
C PRO A 24 6.98 -18.36 2.09
N HIS A 25 6.86 -19.13 1.00
CA HIS A 25 7.50 -18.82 -0.28
C HIS A 25 7.03 -17.49 -0.85
N TRP A 26 5.73 -17.22 -0.84
CA TRP A 26 5.20 -15.99 -1.43
C TRP A 26 5.52 -14.78 -0.56
N GLU A 27 5.33 -14.90 0.76
CA GLU A 27 5.55 -13.82 1.71
C GLU A 27 7.01 -13.35 1.73
N THR A 28 7.94 -14.28 1.52
CA THR A 28 9.37 -14.01 1.48
C THR A 28 9.89 -13.67 0.08
N MET A 29 9.01 -13.48 -0.90
CA MET A 29 9.40 -13.29 -2.30
C MET A 29 10.36 -14.41 -2.77
N HIS A 30 9.98 -15.65 -2.49
CA HIS A 30 10.68 -16.89 -2.84
C HIS A 30 12.15 -16.96 -2.37
N VAL A 31 12.51 -16.23 -1.29
CA VAL A 31 13.82 -16.37 -0.64
C VAL A 31 13.89 -17.69 0.13
N TRP A 32 12.79 -18.09 0.79
CA TRP A 32 12.67 -19.34 1.52
C TRP A 32 11.45 -20.12 1.03
N ASN A 33 11.57 -21.43 0.86
CA ASN A 33 10.46 -22.22 0.32
C ASN A 33 9.48 -22.67 1.40
N SER A 34 9.95 -22.76 2.65
CA SER A 34 9.17 -23.25 3.78
C SER A 34 9.42 -22.43 5.04
N LEU A 35 8.44 -22.45 5.96
CA LEU A 35 8.51 -21.71 7.23
C LEU A 35 9.71 -22.16 8.09
N SER A 36 10.08 -23.44 8.02
CA SER A 36 11.23 -23.99 8.76
C SER A 36 12.59 -23.45 8.33
N GLU A 37 12.68 -22.87 7.13
CA GLU A 37 13.92 -22.26 6.64
C GLU A 37 14.09 -20.82 7.11
N ILE A 38 13.00 -20.16 7.55
CA ILE A 38 13.00 -18.75 7.93
C ILE A 38 13.54 -18.63 9.36
N PRO A 39 14.66 -17.90 9.60
CA PRO A 39 15.15 -17.74 10.96
C PRO A 39 14.14 -16.97 11.80
N THR A 40 13.93 -17.39 13.05
CA THR A 40 12.93 -16.82 13.95
C THR A 40 13.04 -15.29 14.10
N ALA A 41 14.27 -14.76 14.10
CA ALA A 41 14.49 -13.32 14.16
C ALA A 41 13.85 -12.56 12.98
N TYR A 42 13.85 -13.13 11.77
CA TYR A 42 13.19 -12.53 10.59
C TYR A 42 11.68 -12.57 10.73
N VAL A 43 11.11 -13.69 11.19
CA VAL A 43 9.67 -13.80 11.47
C VAL A 43 9.23 -12.76 12.51
N THR A 44 9.98 -12.63 13.60
CA THR A 44 9.69 -11.63 14.64
C THR A 44 9.80 -10.21 14.11
N ALA A 45 10.84 -9.91 13.32
CA ALA A 45 11.05 -8.59 12.73
C ALA A 45 9.96 -8.22 11.72
N PHE A 46 9.51 -9.18 10.91
CA PHE A 46 8.40 -9.01 9.96
C PHE A 46 7.10 -8.62 10.69
N ILE A 47 6.64 -9.48 11.62
CA ILE A 47 5.39 -9.26 12.37
C ILE A 47 5.44 -7.96 13.19
N SER A 48 6.55 -7.72 13.89
CA SER A 48 6.71 -6.51 14.71
C SER A 48 6.86 -5.27 13.84
N GLY A 49 7.51 -5.41 12.68
CA GLY A 49 7.74 -4.35 11.71
C GLY A 49 6.43 -3.83 11.12
N ASP A 50 5.49 -4.72 10.77
CA ASP A 50 4.17 -4.32 10.27
C ASP A 50 3.41 -3.47 11.28
N ALA A 51 3.35 -3.92 12.53
CA ALA A 51 2.71 -3.16 13.60
C ALA A 51 3.42 -1.81 13.83
N LEU A 52 4.74 -1.80 13.85
CA LEU A 52 5.55 -0.60 14.06
C LEU A 52 5.36 0.42 12.93
N LEU A 53 5.41 0.00 11.67
CA LEU A 53 5.23 0.87 10.51
C LEU A 53 3.84 1.50 10.49
N ALA A 54 2.80 0.74 10.84
CA ALA A 54 1.44 1.26 10.96
C ALA A 54 1.32 2.34 12.07
N VAL A 55 1.93 2.10 13.24
CA VAL A 55 1.97 3.08 14.34
C VAL A 55 2.76 4.34 13.96
N ILE A 56 3.92 4.17 13.32
CA ILE A 56 4.75 5.30 12.84
C ILE A 56 3.98 6.11 11.80
N GLY A 57 3.35 5.44 10.83
CA GLY A 57 2.55 6.09 9.79
C GLY A 57 1.43 6.94 10.39
N PHE A 58 0.66 6.39 11.33
CA PHE A 58 -0.36 7.13 12.07
C PHE A 58 0.22 8.32 12.84
N TRP A 59 1.32 8.12 13.56
CA TRP A 59 1.96 9.17 14.34
C TRP A 59 2.44 10.33 13.47
N VAL A 60 3.08 10.04 12.33
CA VAL A 60 3.53 11.06 11.37
C VAL A 60 2.33 11.81 10.80
N ALA A 61 1.29 11.10 10.34
CA ALA A 61 0.09 11.73 9.80
C ALA A 61 -0.59 12.66 10.84
N ALA A 62 -0.74 12.17 12.08
CA ALA A 62 -1.31 12.96 13.17
C ALA A 62 -0.47 14.21 13.48
N LYS A 63 0.86 14.10 13.47
CA LYS A 63 1.77 15.23 13.67
C LYS A 63 1.65 16.27 12.54
N LEU A 64 1.57 15.82 11.28
CA LEU A 64 1.42 16.68 10.12
C LEU A 64 0.08 17.45 10.17
N ILE A 65 -1.03 16.75 10.42
CA ILE A 65 -2.37 17.35 10.54
C ILE A 65 -2.39 18.39 11.67
N ARG A 66 -1.89 18.05 12.87
CA ARG A 66 -1.84 18.98 14.01
C ARG A 66 -0.96 20.20 13.76
N SER A 67 -0.02 20.12 12.82
CA SER A 67 0.83 21.25 12.41
C SER A 67 0.24 22.07 11.25
N GLY A 68 -1.01 21.83 10.85
CA GLY A 68 -1.66 22.49 9.71
C GLY A 68 -1.09 22.08 8.34
N ARG A 69 -0.40 20.93 8.28
CA ARG A 69 0.24 20.40 7.06
C ARG A 69 -0.58 19.25 6.47
N ASP A 70 -1.87 19.45 6.30
CA ASP A 70 -2.82 18.40 5.90
C ASP A 70 -2.44 17.78 4.54
N TYR A 71 -2.05 18.60 3.57
CA TYR A 71 -1.59 18.09 2.27
C TYR A 71 -0.39 17.14 2.41
N ALA A 72 0.58 17.46 3.27
CA ALA A 72 1.73 16.60 3.50
C ALA A 72 1.33 15.27 4.18
N ALA A 73 0.30 15.29 5.04
CA ALA A 73 -0.26 14.06 5.60
C ALA A 73 -0.84 13.16 4.50
N HIS A 74 -1.41 13.75 3.43
CA HIS A 74 -1.86 12.96 2.30
C HIS A 74 -0.73 12.42 1.43
N ILE A 75 0.32 13.20 1.21
CA ILE A 75 1.52 12.71 0.51
C ILE A 75 2.17 11.54 1.26
N GLN A 76 2.11 11.54 2.60
CA GLN A 76 2.70 10.48 3.41
C GLN A 76 2.11 9.10 3.12
N TRP A 77 0.78 8.95 3.05
CA TRP A 77 0.19 7.64 2.76
C TRP A 77 0.34 7.26 1.28
N ILE A 78 0.35 8.22 0.36
CA ILE A 78 0.66 7.96 -1.07
C ILE A 78 2.08 7.41 -1.19
N ALA A 79 3.05 8.00 -0.49
CA ALA A 79 4.42 7.51 -0.45
C ALA A 79 4.52 6.11 0.19
N GLY A 80 3.72 5.83 1.23
CA GLY A 80 3.61 4.50 1.82
C GLY A 80 3.12 3.45 0.81
N TYR A 81 2.03 3.73 0.09
CA TYR A 81 1.53 2.84 -0.96
C TYR A 81 2.51 2.70 -2.12
N PHE A 82 3.21 3.77 -2.50
CA PHE A 82 4.24 3.69 -3.53
C PHE A 82 5.36 2.73 -3.11
N ALA A 83 5.86 2.86 -1.88
CA ALA A 83 6.89 1.96 -1.36
C ALA A 83 6.41 0.49 -1.33
N PHE A 84 5.19 0.26 -0.84
CA PHE A 84 4.56 -1.07 -0.83
C PHE A 84 4.49 -1.68 -2.23
N PHE A 85 3.87 -0.99 -3.20
CA PHE A 85 3.76 -1.49 -4.56
C PHE A 85 5.11 -1.62 -5.27
N PHE A 86 6.08 -0.76 -4.95
CA PHE A 86 7.41 -0.83 -5.53
C PHE A 86 8.16 -2.08 -5.08
N VAL A 87 8.05 -2.45 -3.80
CA VAL A 87 8.60 -3.72 -3.32
C VAL A 87 7.94 -4.90 -4.04
N LEU A 88 6.62 -4.86 -4.25
CA LEU A 88 5.92 -5.93 -4.97
C LEU A 88 6.29 -6.01 -6.46
N ALA A 89 6.37 -4.87 -7.16
CA ALA A 89 6.59 -4.83 -8.59
C ALA A 89 8.07 -4.98 -8.98
N HIS A 90 8.96 -4.24 -8.30
CA HIS A 90 10.39 -4.28 -8.59
C HIS A 90 11.11 -5.33 -7.75
N GLY A 91 10.81 -5.43 -6.46
CA GLY A 91 11.62 -6.20 -5.52
C GLY A 91 13.06 -5.64 -5.42
N TRP A 92 14.01 -6.45 -4.98
CA TRP A 92 15.42 -6.05 -4.86
C TRP A 92 16.22 -6.18 -6.16
N ASP A 93 15.75 -6.97 -7.12
CA ASP A 93 16.49 -7.33 -8.35
C ASP A 93 15.71 -7.03 -9.65
N GLY A 94 14.57 -6.34 -9.56
CA GLY A 94 13.74 -6.01 -10.72
C GLY A 94 12.76 -7.12 -11.14
N THR A 95 12.76 -8.27 -10.47
CA THR A 95 11.88 -9.41 -10.78
C THR A 95 10.74 -9.60 -9.76
N GLY A 96 10.47 -8.61 -8.92
CA GLY A 96 9.38 -8.65 -7.93
C GLY A 96 8.03 -9.05 -8.52
N TRP A 97 7.66 -8.48 -9.66
CA TRP A 97 6.39 -8.80 -10.34
C TRP A 97 6.29 -10.26 -10.81
N GLN A 98 7.42 -10.89 -11.18
CA GLN A 98 7.47 -12.29 -11.58
C GLN A 98 7.19 -13.18 -10.36
N ARG A 99 7.88 -12.87 -9.25
CA ARG A 99 7.73 -13.56 -7.96
C ARG A 99 6.35 -13.41 -7.36
N PHE A 100 5.82 -12.19 -7.36
CA PHE A 100 4.48 -11.88 -6.84
C PHE A 100 3.40 -12.69 -7.53
N THR A 101 3.55 -12.93 -8.84
CA THR A 101 2.59 -13.66 -9.68
C THR A 101 2.88 -15.16 -9.76
N TRP A 102 3.71 -15.71 -8.88
CA TRP A 102 4.05 -17.14 -8.88
C TRP A 102 3.55 -17.82 -7.60
N ASP A 103 2.78 -18.89 -7.76
CA ASP A 103 2.25 -19.72 -6.68
C ASP A 103 2.70 -21.21 -6.86
N PRO A 104 3.75 -21.65 -6.15
CA PRO A 104 4.21 -23.03 -6.06
C PRO A 104 3.14 -24.03 -5.62
N THR A 105 2.12 -23.61 -4.87
CA THR A 105 1.06 -24.52 -4.40
C THR A 105 0.12 -24.94 -5.52
N VAL A 106 0.08 -24.17 -6.62
CA VAL A 106 -0.69 -24.49 -7.83
C VAL A 106 0.22 -25.05 -8.92
N THR A 107 1.40 -24.46 -9.10
CA THR A 107 2.35 -24.84 -10.16
C THR A 107 3.16 -26.09 -9.84
N GLY A 108 3.22 -26.48 -8.56
CA GLY A 108 3.92 -27.68 -8.10
C GLY A 108 5.44 -27.55 -8.05
N MET A 109 6.00 -26.35 -8.24
CA MET A 109 7.45 -26.14 -8.21
C MET A 109 7.89 -24.75 -7.73
N PRO A 110 9.13 -24.62 -7.20
CA PRO A 110 9.68 -23.33 -6.81
C PRO A 110 9.75 -22.34 -7.97
N TRP A 111 9.76 -21.05 -7.64
CA TRP A 111 9.94 -19.99 -8.63
C TRP A 111 11.36 -20.03 -9.23
N GLU A 112 11.48 -19.66 -10.50
CA GLU A 112 12.75 -19.43 -11.19
C GLU A 112 12.67 -18.12 -12.00
N PRO A 113 13.79 -17.41 -12.21
CA PRO A 113 13.82 -16.19 -13.01
C PRO A 113 13.15 -16.34 -14.38
N GLY A 114 12.29 -15.39 -14.73
CA GLY A 114 11.53 -15.39 -15.99
C GLY A 114 10.18 -16.11 -15.90
N ARG A 115 9.87 -16.80 -14.80
CA ARG A 115 8.57 -17.46 -14.61
C ARG A 115 7.54 -16.52 -13.99
N THR A 116 6.32 -16.61 -14.50
CA THR A 116 5.14 -15.88 -14.01
C THR A 116 3.88 -16.64 -14.43
N MET A 117 2.83 -16.59 -13.61
CA MET A 117 1.52 -17.14 -13.97
C MET A 117 0.63 -16.14 -14.71
N TRP A 118 1.08 -14.88 -14.89
CA TRP A 118 0.28 -13.81 -15.50
C TRP A 118 -1.14 -13.71 -14.91
N VAL A 119 -2.16 -13.87 -15.75
CA VAL A 119 -3.58 -13.78 -15.36
C VAL A 119 -4.04 -14.99 -14.56
N ASP A 120 -3.39 -16.16 -14.70
CA ASP A 120 -3.73 -17.38 -13.97
C ASP A 120 -3.42 -17.25 -12.48
N PHE A 121 -2.54 -16.30 -12.11
CA PHE A 121 -2.32 -15.94 -10.71
C PHE A 121 -3.61 -15.53 -10.00
N ALA A 122 -4.55 -14.87 -10.69
CA ALA A 122 -5.79 -14.36 -10.09
C ALA A 122 -6.68 -15.47 -9.51
N THR A 123 -6.49 -16.72 -9.94
CA THR A 123 -7.20 -17.90 -9.44
C THR A 123 -6.32 -18.81 -8.60
N SER A 124 -5.11 -18.37 -8.25
CA SER A 124 -4.18 -19.13 -7.41
C SER A 124 -4.62 -19.19 -5.94
N ASN A 125 -4.04 -20.11 -5.17
CA ASN A 125 -4.38 -20.25 -3.74
C ASN A 125 -3.97 -19.01 -2.95
N VAL A 126 -2.83 -18.42 -3.31
CA VAL A 126 -2.38 -17.13 -2.74
C VAL A 126 -3.39 -16.02 -3.06
N ALA A 127 -3.75 -15.83 -4.33
CA ALA A 127 -4.65 -14.73 -4.73
C ALA A 127 -6.05 -14.85 -4.10
N ILE A 128 -6.61 -16.05 -4.07
CA ILE A 128 -7.91 -16.31 -3.43
C ILE A 128 -7.83 -15.98 -1.93
N THR A 129 -6.73 -16.35 -1.27
CA THR A 129 -6.51 -15.99 0.14
C THR A 129 -6.41 -14.49 0.34
N LEU A 130 -5.67 -13.78 -0.53
CA LEU A 130 -5.59 -12.32 -0.50
C LEU A 130 -6.96 -11.67 -0.70
N TYR A 131 -7.81 -12.18 -1.60
CA TYR A 131 -9.17 -11.66 -1.77
C TYR A 131 -10.04 -11.89 -0.54
N ALA A 132 -9.93 -13.07 0.09
CA ALA A 132 -10.65 -13.39 1.32
C ALA A 132 -10.23 -12.46 2.48
N MET A 133 -8.94 -12.17 2.61
CA MET A 133 -8.38 -11.25 3.62
C MET A 133 -8.62 -9.78 3.30
N ALA A 134 -8.69 -9.42 2.01
CA ALA A 134 -9.00 -8.06 1.61
C ALA A 134 -10.38 -7.60 2.10
N LEU A 135 -11.35 -8.51 2.27
CA LEU A 135 -12.67 -8.14 2.81
C LEU A 135 -12.60 -7.59 4.24
N PRO A 136 -12.12 -8.34 5.26
CA PRO A 136 -12.01 -7.83 6.62
C PRO A 136 -11.01 -6.69 6.78
N THR A 137 -10.03 -6.52 5.89
CA THR A 137 -9.10 -5.37 5.92
C THR A 137 -9.67 -4.12 5.24
N ILE A 138 -10.12 -4.23 3.98
CA ILE A 138 -10.52 -3.07 3.17
C ILE A 138 -11.91 -2.57 3.57
N VAL A 139 -12.86 -3.45 3.88
CA VAL A 139 -14.25 -3.02 4.17
C VAL A 139 -14.32 -2.15 5.43
N PRO A 140 -13.75 -2.54 6.59
CA PRO A 140 -13.74 -1.67 7.77
C PRO A 140 -12.94 -0.40 7.56
N MET A 141 -11.86 -0.44 6.78
CA MET A 141 -11.08 0.76 6.45
C MET A 141 -11.90 1.76 5.65
N ILE A 142 -12.58 1.31 4.59
CA ILE A 142 -13.42 2.18 3.73
C ILE A 142 -14.65 2.67 4.51
N ALA A 143 -15.37 1.77 5.18
CA ALA A 143 -16.57 2.13 5.93
C ALA A 143 -16.22 3.04 7.11
N GLY A 144 -15.18 2.72 7.86
CA GLY A 144 -14.67 3.52 8.97
C GLY A 144 -14.19 4.90 8.50
N GLY A 145 -13.47 4.97 7.38
CA GLY A 145 -13.05 6.22 6.76
C GLY A 145 -14.24 7.09 6.33
N TYR A 146 -15.25 6.49 5.70
CA TYR A 146 -16.49 7.18 5.33
C TYR A 146 -17.22 7.74 6.56
N ILE A 147 -17.44 6.91 7.58
CA ILE A 147 -18.12 7.31 8.82
C ILE A 147 -17.35 8.45 9.50
N TRP A 148 -16.03 8.32 9.59
CA TRP A 148 -15.17 9.33 10.21
C TRP A 148 -15.23 10.67 9.46
N LEU A 149 -15.08 10.66 8.14
CA LEU A 149 -15.18 11.86 7.31
C LEU A 149 -16.56 12.53 7.41
N ARG A 150 -17.63 11.72 7.29
CA ARG A 150 -19.00 12.23 7.37
C ARG A 150 -19.28 12.88 8.72
N ASN A 151 -18.91 12.21 9.82
CA ASN A 151 -19.13 12.75 11.16
C ASN A 151 -18.28 13.99 11.41
N GLY A 152 -17.04 14.05 10.89
CA GLY A 152 -16.21 15.24 10.95
C GLY A 152 -16.86 16.44 10.25
N HIS A 153 -17.45 16.23 9.07
CA HIS A 153 -18.17 17.28 8.35
C HIS A 153 -19.45 17.75 9.07
N ILE A 154 -20.19 16.83 9.70
CA ILE A 154 -21.37 17.19 10.52
C ILE A 154 -20.95 18.02 11.74
N LEU A 155 -19.87 17.63 12.42
CA LEU A 155 -19.32 18.39 13.55
C LEU A 155 -18.83 19.79 13.12
N ALA A 156 -18.40 19.94 11.88
CA ALA A 156 -18.05 21.24 11.28
C ALA A 156 -19.28 22.08 10.85
N GLY A 157 -20.51 21.62 11.14
CA GLY A 157 -21.75 22.35 10.88
C GLY A 157 -22.36 22.15 9.49
N LEU A 158 -21.87 21.18 8.71
CA LEU A 158 -22.48 20.84 7.42
C LEU A 158 -23.73 19.97 7.61
N ASP A 159 -24.71 20.13 6.74
CA ASP A 159 -25.89 19.26 6.70
C ASP A 159 -25.51 17.81 6.34
N GLY A 160 -26.39 16.87 6.70
CA GLY A 160 -26.12 15.45 6.54
C GLY A 160 -25.95 14.98 5.10
N ALA A 161 -26.60 15.62 4.12
CA ALA A 161 -26.48 15.22 2.71
C ALA A 161 -25.14 15.68 2.13
N ARG A 162 -24.76 16.94 2.40
CA ARG A 162 -23.47 17.50 2.00
C ARG A 162 -22.30 16.79 2.66
N ALA A 163 -22.41 16.47 3.96
CA ALA A 163 -21.40 15.71 4.69
C ALA A 163 -21.17 14.32 4.08
N SER A 164 -22.22 13.59 3.74
CA SER A 164 -22.12 12.28 3.07
C SER A 164 -21.45 12.40 1.70
N SER A 165 -21.83 13.40 0.89
CA SER A 165 -21.24 13.62 -0.43
C SER A 165 -19.73 13.90 -0.36
N LEU A 166 -19.29 14.73 0.59
CA LEU A 166 -17.87 15.01 0.79
C LEU A 166 -17.11 13.78 1.32
N ALA A 167 -17.71 12.99 2.21
CA ALA A 167 -17.11 11.75 2.69
C ALA A 167 -16.88 10.74 1.55
N VAL A 168 -17.85 10.57 0.64
CA VAL A 168 -17.69 9.73 -0.57
C VAL A 168 -16.55 10.26 -1.44
N LYS A 169 -16.46 11.58 -1.66
CA LYS A 169 -15.36 12.18 -2.42
C LYS A 169 -14.00 11.93 -1.78
N GLY A 170 -13.90 12.07 -0.45
CA GLY A 170 -12.67 11.78 0.29
C GLY A 170 -12.22 10.33 0.15
N VAL A 171 -13.14 9.38 0.28
CA VAL A 171 -12.88 7.94 0.04
C VAL A 171 -12.46 7.69 -1.42
N ALA A 172 -13.15 8.30 -2.39
CA ALA A 172 -12.80 8.16 -3.80
C ALA A 172 -11.39 8.68 -4.11
N ILE A 173 -11.00 9.81 -3.51
CA ILE A 173 -9.65 10.37 -3.66
C ILE A 173 -8.60 9.48 -3.01
N TYR A 174 -8.91 8.89 -1.86
CA TYR A 174 -8.04 7.90 -1.24
C TYR A 174 -7.78 6.73 -2.19
N LEU A 175 -8.83 6.10 -2.71
CA LEU A 175 -8.72 4.97 -3.66
C LEU A 175 -7.96 5.37 -4.94
N LEU A 176 -8.24 6.55 -5.49
CA LEU A 176 -7.52 7.09 -6.62
C LEU A 176 -6.03 7.29 -6.31
N GLY A 177 -5.70 7.80 -5.12
CA GLY A 177 -4.31 7.96 -4.71
C GLY A 177 -3.57 6.63 -4.53
N VAL A 178 -4.24 5.59 -4.02
CA VAL A 178 -3.69 4.22 -3.99
C VAL A 178 -3.39 3.73 -5.41
N PHE A 179 -4.34 3.91 -6.33
CA PHE A 179 -4.15 3.54 -7.73
C PHE A 179 -3.01 4.32 -8.41
N VAL A 180 -2.91 5.62 -8.17
CA VAL A 180 -1.80 6.45 -8.68
C VAL A 180 -0.46 5.98 -8.11
N ALA A 181 -0.40 5.63 -6.82
CA ALA A 181 0.82 5.10 -6.21
C ALA A 181 1.26 3.77 -6.85
N PHE A 182 0.30 2.90 -7.19
CA PHE A 182 0.56 1.67 -7.95
C PHE A 182 1.14 1.97 -9.35
N LEU A 183 0.52 2.89 -10.10
CA LEU A 183 1.03 3.29 -11.42
C LEU A 183 2.44 3.90 -11.33
N MET A 184 2.70 4.71 -10.30
CA MET A 184 4.04 5.24 -10.05
C MET A 184 5.05 4.13 -9.79
N ALA A 185 4.72 3.14 -8.95
CA ALA A 185 5.59 2.01 -8.70
C ALA A 185 5.88 1.19 -9.98
N ALA A 186 4.87 0.98 -10.82
CA ALA A 186 5.01 0.32 -12.11
C ALA A 186 5.93 1.12 -13.05
N CYS A 187 5.74 2.43 -13.18
CA CYS A 187 6.63 3.29 -13.96
C CYS A 187 8.06 3.27 -13.44
N ALA A 188 8.26 3.39 -12.13
CA ALA A 188 9.58 3.33 -11.50
C ALA A 188 10.25 2.00 -11.81
N THR A 189 9.50 0.90 -11.76
CA THR A 189 9.98 -0.45 -12.11
C THR A 189 10.44 -0.51 -13.57
N VAL A 190 9.58 -0.07 -14.50
CA VAL A 190 9.89 -0.10 -15.94
C VAL A 190 11.13 0.75 -16.27
N ILE A 191 11.24 1.96 -15.72
CA ILE A 191 12.40 2.83 -15.95
C ILE A 191 13.66 2.17 -15.37
N SER A 192 13.57 1.59 -14.17
CA SER A 192 14.71 0.92 -13.52
C SER A 192 15.26 -0.22 -14.38
N LEU A 193 14.37 -1.04 -14.96
CA LEU A 193 14.74 -2.17 -15.81
C LEU A 193 15.42 -1.74 -17.12
N HIS A 194 15.01 -0.61 -17.71
CA HIS A 194 15.63 -0.10 -18.94
C HIS A 194 17.06 0.40 -18.74
N LEU A 195 17.45 0.75 -17.52
CA LEU A 195 18.75 1.34 -17.23
C LEU A 195 19.85 0.31 -16.93
N THR A 196 19.53 -1.00 -16.88
CA THR A 196 20.40 -2.21 -16.78
C THR A 196 21.52 -2.23 -15.72
N THR A 197 21.71 -1.16 -14.96
CA THR A 197 22.74 -1.01 -13.93
C THR A 197 22.14 -1.18 -12.54
N GLN A 198 22.96 -1.52 -11.53
CA GLN A 198 22.50 -1.53 -10.13
C GLN A 198 22.02 -0.14 -9.67
N ALA A 199 22.51 0.93 -10.29
CA ALA A 199 22.00 2.29 -10.09
C ALA A 199 20.61 2.50 -10.71
N GLY A 200 20.17 1.63 -11.63
CA GLY A 200 18.90 1.71 -12.34
C GLY A 200 17.70 1.81 -11.40
N MET A 201 17.68 1.05 -10.30
CA MET A 201 16.64 1.14 -9.28
C MET A 201 16.52 2.55 -8.68
N LEU A 202 17.63 3.14 -8.27
CA LEU A 202 17.65 4.48 -7.68
C LEU A 202 17.26 5.53 -8.72
N VAL A 203 17.78 5.43 -9.94
CA VAL A 203 17.46 6.36 -11.01
C VAL A 203 15.98 6.27 -11.38
N GLY A 204 15.41 5.07 -11.49
CA GLY A 204 13.99 4.88 -11.80
C GLY A 204 13.09 5.52 -10.74
N VAL A 205 13.39 5.30 -9.45
CA VAL A 205 12.67 5.94 -8.34
C VAL A 205 12.81 7.46 -8.39
N ILE A 206 14.03 7.99 -8.55
CA ILE A 206 14.28 9.43 -8.60
C ILE A 206 13.55 10.08 -9.77
N VAL A 207 13.64 9.50 -10.97
CA VAL A 207 12.98 10.03 -12.17
C VAL A 207 11.47 10.02 -11.98
N THR A 208 10.89 8.91 -11.52
CA THR A 208 9.44 8.84 -11.28
C THR A 208 8.97 9.85 -10.25
N ILE A 209 9.66 9.98 -9.11
CA ILE A 209 9.32 10.97 -8.08
C ILE A 209 9.46 12.39 -8.61
N THR A 210 10.52 12.68 -9.36
CA THR A 210 10.76 14.01 -9.94
C THR A 210 9.67 14.40 -10.93
N VAL A 211 9.29 13.49 -11.82
CA VAL A 211 8.20 13.70 -12.79
C VAL A 211 6.85 13.82 -12.07
N ALA A 212 6.55 12.95 -11.12
CA ALA A 212 5.33 13.02 -10.32
C ALA A 212 5.24 14.33 -9.53
N TYR A 213 6.37 14.81 -9.00
CA TYR A 213 6.44 16.09 -8.31
C TYR A 213 6.17 17.25 -9.27
N ALA A 214 6.85 17.30 -10.42
CA ALA A 214 6.69 18.35 -11.41
C ALA A 214 5.26 18.44 -11.96
N LEU A 215 4.64 17.29 -12.22
CA LEU A 215 3.31 17.22 -12.85
C LEU A 215 2.16 17.32 -11.83
N ALA A 216 2.28 16.70 -10.66
CA ALA A 216 1.15 16.49 -9.75
C ALA A 216 1.38 17.00 -8.32
N PHE A 217 2.53 16.74 -7.69
CA PHE A 217 2.72 16.99 -6.25
C PHE A 217 3.24 18.38 -5.88
N ARG A 218 3.69 19.18 -6.87
CA ARG A 218 4.12 20.56 -6.61
C ARG A 218 2.99 21.38 -5.97
N ARG A 219 3.37 22.41 -5.23
CA ARG A 219 2.39 23.35 -4.65
C ARG A 219 1.54 23.99 -5.76
N GLY A 220 0.22 23.97 -5.59
CA GLY A 220 -0.77 24.36 -6.60
C GLY A 220 -0.93 23.37 -7.75
N GLY A 221 -0.31 22.19 -7.67
CA GLY A 221 -0.43 21.12 -8.64
C GLY A 221 -1.80 20.44 -8.64
N ILE A 222 -1.99 19.52 -9.59
CA ILE A 222 -3.26 18.82 -9.79
C ILE A 222 -3.64 18.00 -8.55
N LEU A 223 -2.69 17.31 -7.92
CA LEU A 223 -2.99 16.50 -6.74
C LEU A 223 -3.40 17.38 -5.55
N GLN A 224 -2.66 18.47 -5.28
CA GLN A 224 -3.03 19.38 -4.21
C GLN A 224 -4.43 19.96 -4.44
N THR A 225 -4.74 20.37 -5.67
CA THR A 225 -6.06 20.90 -6.01
C THR A 225 -7.16 19.85 -5.80
N ALA A 226 -6.93 18.60 -6.22
CA ALA A 226 -7.87 17.51 -6.04
C ALA A 226 -8.12 17.19 -4.56
N ILE A 227 -7.05 17.09 -3.76
CA ILE A 227 -7.12 16.82 -2.32
C ILE A 227 -7.78 17.97 -1.58
N SER A 228 -7.37 19.21 -1.83
CA SER A 228 -7.97 20.38 -1.18
C SER A 228 -9.47 20.49 -1.49
N ARG A 229 -9.89 20.27 -2.74
CA ARG A 229 -11.32 20.29 -3.12
C ARG A 229 -12.10 19.13 -2.53
N GLY A 230 -11.49 17.96 -2.44
CA GLY A 230 -12.16 16.74 -1.97
C GLY A 230 -12.33 16.68 -0.46
N PHE A 231 -11.31 17.12 0.27
CA PHE A 231 -11.30 17.15 1.74
C PHE A 231 -11.71 18.52 2.30
N ASN A 232 -12.03 19.49 1.43
CA ASN A 232 -12.41 20.85 1.80
C ASN A 232 -11.35 21.53 2.69
N LEU A 233 -10.08 21.34 2.35
CA LEU A 233 -8.95 21.99 3.01
C LEU A 233 -8.85 23.42 2.46
N THR A 234 -8.93 24.41 3.35
CA THR A 234 -8.77 25.85 3.05
C THR A 234 -7.34 26.21 2.66
#